data_AF-A0A7C3I6F6-F1
#
_entry.id   AF-A0A7C3I6F6-F1
#
_cell.length_a   1.000
_cell.length_b   1.000
_cell.length_c   1.000
_cell.angle_alpha   90.00
_cell.angle_beta   90.00
_cell.angle_gamma   90.00
#
_symmetry.space_group_name_H-M   'P 1'
#
loop_
_entity.id
_entity.type
_entity.pdbx_description
1 polymer ?
#
loop_
_entity_poly.entity_id
_entity_poly.type
_entity_poly.pdbx_seq_one_letter_code
_entity_poly.pdbx_strand_id
1 'polypeptide(L)'
;MALVLLAIARVSPGVHAWSREVPAAAAVAVLRCDLPAHVLLAAADASLERHLRRWITRTERLGGRILQAAGGIVGLLLWLVGSSVVFLVVAAAGAAAEGAVMRRLVSDTPGALRSLWLGMRVFAGAVIDRSLLLVPRLILVAGWCYWVLPSDLFAEEAMLLAYVDDVLVAVGVGKLFLVFCPQAVLEEQAEQLLTGRRKTA
;
A
#
# COMPACT_ATOMS: atom_id res chain seq x y z
N MET A 1 -45.77 -40.37 -1.34
CA MET A 1 -45.45 -39.03 -0.79
C MET A 1 -44.36 -39.02 0.29
N ALA A 2 -44.24 -40.03 1.16
CA ALA A 2 -43.18 -40.08 2.18
C ALA A 2 -41.74 -40.22 1.62
N LEU A 3 -41.58 -40.83 0.44
CA LEU A 3 -40.26 -41.07 -0.18
C LEU A 3 -39.62 -39.81 -0.82
N VAL A 4 -40.42 -38.81 -1.21
CA VAL A 4 -39.90 -37.58 -1.86
C VAL A 4 -39.30 -36.63 -0.82
N LEU A 5 -39.83 -36.63 0.41
CA LEU A 5 -39.32 -35.81 1.51
C LEU A 5 -37.99 -36.34 2.07
N LEU A 6 -37.73 -37.64 1.95
CA LEU A 6 -36.48 -38.26 2.40
C LEU A 6 -35.31 -38.04 1.42
N ALA A 7 -35.61 -37.79 0.13
CA ALA A 7 -34.60 -37.50 -0.88
C ALA A 7 -34.01 -36.08 -0.76
N ILE A 8 -34.81 -35.10 -0.32
CA ILE A 8 -34.38 -33.70 -0.18
C ILE A 8 -33.50 -33.51 1.07
N ALA A 9 -33.72 -34.30 2.12
CA ALA A 9 -32.92 -34.24 3.35
C ALA A 9 -31.49 -34.76 3.20
N ARG A 10 -31.17 -35.53 2.14
CA ARG A 10 -29.85 -36.13 1.93
C ARG A 10 -28.87 -35.30 1.09
N VAL A 11 -29.32 -34.22 0.44
CA VAL A 11 -28.54 -33.54 -0.62
C VAL A 11 -27.78 -32.29 -0.16
N SER A 12 -27.97 -31.78 1.07
CA SER A 12 -27.19 -30.60 1.49
C SER A 12 -26.95 -30.55 3.01
N PRO A 13 -25.70 -30.64 3.48
CA PRO A 13 -25.37 -30.49 4.90
C PRO A 13 -25.67 -29.08 5.45
N GLY A 14 -26.03 -28.12 4.59
CA GLY A 14 -26.45 -26.77 5.01
C GLY A 14 -27.89 -26.66 5.54
N VAL A 15 -28.73 -27.68 5.40
CA VAL A 15 -30.14 -27.64 5.83
C VAL A 15 -30.29 -27.89 7.34
N HIS A 16 -29.29 -28.44 8.01
CA HIS A 16 -29.36 -28.69 9.46
C HIS A 16 -29.45 -27.40 10.29
N ALA A 17 -28.85 -26.30 9.82
CA ALA A 17 -28.96 -25.00 10.49
C ALA A 17 -30.33 -24.32 10.28
N TRP A 18 -31.05 -24.68 9.22
CA TRP A 18 -32.37 -24.10 8.90
C TRP A 18 -33.53 -24.80 9.65
N SER A 19 -33.28 -26.00 10.20
CA SER A 19 -34.31 -26.84 10.83
C SER A 19 -34.67 -26.50 12.28
N ARG A 20 -33.94 -25.57 12.95
CA ARG A 20 -34.16 -25.29 14.38
C ARG A 20 -35.08 -24.11 14.68
N GLU A 21 -35.32 -23.18 13.75
CA GLU A 21 -35.95 -21.90 14.10
C GLU A 21 -37.18 -21.48 13.28
N VAL A 22 -37.63 -22.27 12.29
CA VAL A 22 -38.90 -21.98 11.59
C VAL A 22 -39.72 -23.26 11.47
N PRO A 23 -40.98 -23.27 11.95
CA PRO A 23 -41.30 -24.02 13.16
C PRO A 23 -42.29 -25.17 12.88
N ALA A 24 -42.33 -26.13 13.80
CA ALA A 24 -43.44 -27.08 13.90
C ALA A 24 -44.82 -26.36 13.91
N ALA A 25 -44.89 -25.09 14.33
CA ALA A 25 -46.10 -24.28 14.27
C ALA A 25 -46.55 -23.89 12.85
N ALA A 26 -45.65 -23.75 11.87
CA ALA A 26 -46.03 -23.47 10.47
C ALA A 26 -46.50 -24.76 9.76
N ALA A 27 -45.89 -25.90 10.06
CA ALA A 27 -46.34 -27.20 9.56
C ALA A 27 -47.73 -27.60 10.11
N VAL A 28 -48.03 -27.23 11.36
CA VAL A 28 -49.34 -27.50 12.01
C VAL A 28 -50.44 -26.56 11.51
N ALA A 29 -50.13 -25.31 11.13
CA ALA A 29 -51.10 -24.40 10.54
C ALA A 29 -51.50 -24.80 9.09
N VAL A 30 -50.56 -25.35 8.32
CA VAL A 30 -50.79 -25.79 6.92
C VAL A 30 -51.65 -27.05 6.84
N LEU A 31 -51.63 -27.92 7.86
CA LEU A 31 -52.49 -29.12 7.90
C LEU A 31 -53.95 -28.81 8.29
N ARG A 32 -54.24 -27.61 8.83
CA ARG A 32 -55.57 -27.24 9.34
C ARG A 32 -56.38 -26.36 8.40
N CYS A 33 -55.74 -25.77 7.40
CA CYS A 33 -56.41 -24.93 6.41
C CYS A 33 -55.98 -25.42 5.03
N ASP A 34 -56.93 -25.90 4.22
CA ASP A 34 -56.79 -26.23 2.79
C ASP A 34 -56.36 -24.98 1.99
N LEU A 35 -55.14 -24.53 2.20
CA LEU A 35 -54.55 -23.42 1.47
C LEU A 35 -53.87 -24.00 0.23
N PRO A 36 -54.32 -23.61 -0.97
CA PRO A 36 -53.84 -24.23 -2.19
C PRO A 36 -52.36 -23.92 -2.39
N ALA A 37 -51.60 -24.91 -2.87
CA ALA A 37 -50.14 -24.89 -2.93
C ALA A 37 -49.54 -23.65 -3.65
N HIS A 38 -50.29 -23.01 -4.55
CA HIS A 38 -49.88 -21.80 -5.24
C HIS A 38 -49.76 -20.57 -4.31
N VAL A 39 -50.56 -20.50 -3.22
CA VAL A 39 -50.48 -19.41 -2.24
C VAL A 39 -49.26 -19.56 -1.34
N LEU A 40 -48.91 -20.81 -0.99
CA LEU A 40 -47.70 -21.12 -0.23
C LEU A 40 -46.43 -20.87 -1.06
N LEU A 41 -46.44 -21.21 -2.35
CA LEU A 41 -45.34 -20.87 -3.26
C LEU A 41 -45.18 -19.36 -3.42
N ALA A 42 -46.27 -18.62 -3.62
CA ALA A 42 -46.24 -17.17 -3.73
C ALA A 42 -45.76 -16.47 -2.44
N ALA A 43 -46.14 -17.00 -1.27
CA ALA A 43 -45.68 -16.50 0.02
C ALA A 43 -44.19 -16.82 0.26
N ALA A 44 -43.73 -18.01 -0.16
CA ALA A 44 -42.33 -18.41 -0.11
C ALA A 44 -41.48 -17.51 -1.03
N ASP A 45 -41.92 -17.27 -2.28
CA ASP A 45 -41.27 -16.36 -3.22
C ASP A 45 -41.21 -14.92 -2.69
N ALA A 46 -42.34 -14.39 -2.18
CA ALA A 46 -42.37 -13.06 -1.60
C ALA A 46 -41.51 -12.93 -0.33
N SER A 47 -41.28 -14.02 0.41
CA SER A 47 -40.37 -14.05 1.56
C SER A 47 -38.91 -14.14 1.13
N LEU A 48 -38.60 -14.88 0.06
CA LEU A 48 -37.28 -15.05 -0.52
C LEU A 48 -36.83 -13.73 -1.16
N GLU A 49 -37.71 -13.07 -1.90
CA GLU A 49 -37.48 -11.78 -2.54
C GLU A 49 -37.21 -10.67 -1.50
N ARG A 50 -37.96 -10.66 -0.39
CA ARG A 50 -37.72 -9.73 0.73
C ARG A 50 -36.40 -10.01 1.47
N HIS A 51 -35.93 -11.26 1.52
CA HIS A 51 -34.64 -11.59 2.10
C HIS A 51 -33.48 -11.24 1.15
N LEU A 52 -33.63 -11.51 -0.15
CA LEU A 52 -32.69 -11.10 -1.20
C LEU A 52 -32.53 -9.58 -1.23
N ARG A 53 -33.62 -8.81 -1.22
CA ARG A 53 -33.56 -7.33 -1.17
C ARG A 53 -32.86 -6.83 0.11
N ARG A 54 -33.10 -7.46 1.26
CA ARG A 54 -32.40 -7.13 2.52
C ARG A 54 -30.92 -7.49 2.50
N TRP A 55 -30.55 -8.57 1.80
CA TRP A 55 -29.15 -8.96 1.61
C TRP A 55 -28.42 -8.01 0.65
N ILE A 56 -29.02 -7.70 -0.50
CA ILE A 56 -28.48 -6.77 -1.50
C ILE A 56 -28.24 -5.39 -0.89
N THR A 57 -29.22 -4.86 -0.15
CA THR A 57 -29.08 -3.56 0.53
C THR A 57 -28.04 -3.58 1.66
N ARG A 58 -27.81 -4.73 2.32
CA ARG A 58 -26.70 -4.88 3.29
C ARG A 58 -25.34 -4.94 2.59
N THR A 59 -25.24 -5.65 1.47
CA THR A 59 -23.98 -5.74 0.69
C THR A 59 -23.63 -4.42 0.02
N GLU A 60 -24.58 -3.62 -0.43
CA GLU A 60 -24.33 -2.29 -0.99
C GLU A 60 -23.79 -1.31 0.06
N ARG A 61 -24.37 -1.31 1.29
CA ARG A 61 -23.89 -0.46 2.39
C ARG A 61 -22.51 -0.88 2.90
N LEU A 62 -22.20 -2.18 2.89
CA LEU A 62 -20.86 -2.69 3.22
C LEU A 62 -19.86 -2.39 2.10
N GLY A 63 -20.27 -2.58 0.84
CA GLY A 63 -19.46 -2.28 -0.34
C GLY A 63 -19.06 -0.82 -0.41
N GLY A 64 -19.98 0.11 -0.15
CA GLY A 64 -19.68 1.55 -0.11
C GLY A 64 -18.63 1.92 0.94
N ARG A 65 -18.71 1.36 2.16
CA ARG A 65 -17.73 1.61 3.24
C ARG A 65 -16.36 1.01 2.92
N ILE A 66 -16.33 -0.18 2.32
CA ILE A 66 -15.08 -0.82 1.89
C ILE A 66 -14.42 0.00 0.77
N LEU A 67 -15.19 0.48 -0.20
CA LEU A 67 -14.68 1.31 -1.28
C LEU A 67 -14.11 2.64 -0.77
N GLN A 68 -14.79 3.27 0.20
CA GLN A 68 -14.33 4.51 0.84
C GLN A 68 -13.06 4.30 1.66
N ALA A 69 -12.99 3.23 2.44
CA ALA A 69 -11.79 2.85 3.19
C ALA A 69 -10.62 2.49 2.25
N ALA A 70 -10.89 1.75 1.18
CA ALA A 70 -9.91 1.41 0.15
C ALA A 70 -9.39 2.67 -0.55
N GLY A 71 -10.27 3.64 -0.88
CA GLY A 71 -9.88 4.93 -1.44
C GLY A 71 -8.93 5.72 -0.52
N GLY A 72 -9.24 5.76 0.79
CA GLY A 72 -8.38 6.38 1.79
C GLY A 72 -7.01 5.71 1.90
N ILE A 73 -6.97 4.37 1.94
CA ILE A 73 -5.72 3.60 2.00
C ILE A 73 -4.87 3.82 0.74
N VAL A 74 -5.49 3.76 -0.45
CA VAL A 74 -4.81 4.01 -1.72
C VAL A 74 -4.25 5.42 -1.78
N GLY A 75 -5.01 6.42 -1.34
CA GLY A 75 -4.55 7.80 -1.24
C GLY A 75 -3.34 7.95 -0.30
N LEU A 76 -3.39 7.33 0.88
CA LEU A 76 -2.27 7.35 1.84
C LEU A 76 -1.03 6.64 1.29
N LEU A 77 -1.20 5.50 0.61
CA LEU A 77 -0.10 4.80 -0.05
C LEU A 77 0.52 5.63 -1.17
N LEU A 78 -0.31 6.27 -2.02
CA LEU A 78 0.17 7.16 -3.07
C LEU A 78 0.95 8.35 -2.50
N TRP A 79 0.43 8.97 -1.43
CA TRP A 79 1.12 10.06 -0.74
C TRP A 79 2.46 9.59 -0.15
N LEU A 80 2.47 8.43 0.52
CA LEU A 80 3.68 7.87 1.11
C LEU A 80 4.74 7.55 0.05
N VAL A 81 4.33 6.91 -1.06
CA VAL A 81 5.22 6.60 -2.19
C VAL A 81 5.73 7.88 -2.83
N GLY A 82 4.84 8.84 -3.11
CA GLY A 82 5.21 10.13 -3.68
C GLY A 82 6.22 10.88 -2.81
N SER A 83 5.93 10.98 -1.51
CA SER A 83 6.81 11.62 -0.52
C SER A 83 8.17 10.93 -0.43
N SER A 84 8.19 9.58 -0.45
CA SER A 84 9.42 8.79 -0.45
C SER A 84 10.29 9.04 -1.69
N VAL A 85 9.66 9.15 -2.86
CA VAL A 85 10.35 9.48 -4.12
C VAL A 85 10.94 10.89 -4.04
N VAL A 86 10.17 11.87 -3.56
CA VAL A 86 10.65 13.26 -3.40
C VAL A 86 11.83 13.31 -2.44
N PHE A 87 11.72 12.68 -1.27
CA PHE A 87 12.81 12.59 -0.29
C PHE A 87 14.10 12.04 -0.92
N LEU A 88 14.01 10.90 -1.62
CA LEU A 88 15.17 10.29 -2.26
C LEU A 88 15.78 11.17 -3.34
N VAL A 89 14.96 11.87 -4.13
CA VAL A 89 15.43 12.81 -5.15
C VAL A 89 16.17 13.99 -4.52
N VAL A 90 15.63 14.58 -3.45
CA VAL A 90 16.24 15.70 -2.73
C VAL A 90 17.55 15.27 -2.08
N ALA A 91 17.56 14.12 -1.40
CA ALA A 91 18.76 13.56 -0.79
C ALA A 91 19.85 13.26 -1.84
N ALA A 92 19.47 12.66 -2.97
CA ALA A 92 20.40 12.36 -4.07
C ALA A 92 20.95 13.63 -4.72
N ALA A 93 20.11 14.65 -4.93
CA ALA A 93 20.53 15.92 -5.50
C ALA A 93 21.48 16.68 -4.54
N GLY A 94 21.18 16.69 -3.24
CA GLY A 94 22.04 17.26 -2.21
C GLY A 94 23.39 16.55 -2.12
N ALA A 95 23.38 15.22 -2.15
CA ALA A 95 24.58 14.38 -2.17
C ALA A 95 25.43 14.62 -3.44
N ALA A 96 24.80 14.74 -4.61
CA ALA A 96 25.50 15.00 -5.88
C ALA A 96 26.07 16.42 -5.96
N ALA A 97 25.39 17.41 -5.36
CA ALA A 97 25.86 18.79 -5.31
C ALA A 97 27.11 18.95 -4.44
N GLU A 98 27.21 18.17 -3.35
CA GLU A 98 28.36 18.16 -2.45
C GLU A 98 29.51 17.33 -3.01
N GLY A 99 30.17 17.95 -3.98
CA GLY A 99 31.04 17.29 -4.91
C GLY A 99 32.45 16.94 -4.43
N ALA A 100 32.76 16.85 -3.15
CA ALA A 100 34.12 16.44 -2.76
C ALA A 100 34.38 14.96 -3.07
N VAL A 101 33.41 14.09 -2.74
CA VAL A 101 33.50 12.64 -3.01
C VAL A 101 32.94 12.34 -4.41
N MET A 102 31.77 12.86 -4.73
CA MET A 102 31.11 12.56 -6.01
C MET A 102 31.76 13.25 -7.21
N ARG A 103 32.31 14.49 -7.10
CA ARG A 103 33.08 15.05 -8.23
C ARG A 103 34.39 14.31 -8.43
N ARG A 104 35.03 13.74 -7.41
CA ARG A 104 36.22 12.89 -7.64
C ARG A 104 35.89 11.66 -8.47
N LEU A 105 34.69 11.10 -8.29
CA LEU A 105 34.23 9.93 -9.04
C LEU A 105 33.71 10.25 -10.45
N VAL A 106 33.26 11.49 -10.68
CA VAL A 106 32.52 11.90 -11.90
C VAL A 106 33.20 13.08 -12.65
N SER A 107 34.41 13.49 -12.23
CA SER A 107 35.09 14.73 -12.65
C SER A 107 35.30 14.88 -14.15
N ASP A 108 35.37 13.78 -14.88
CA ASP A 108 35.73 13.77 -16.29
C ASP A 108 34.54 14.01 -17.23
N THR A 109 33.34 14.27 -16.68
CA THR A 109 32.15 14.51 -17.51
C THR A 109 31.93 16.00 -17.82
N PRO A 110 31.90 16.41 -19.10
CA PRO A 110 31.57 17.79 -19.46
C PRO A 110 30.08 18.08 -19.21
N GLY A 111 29.80 18.99 -18.28
CA GLY A 111 28.46 19.56 -18.03
C GLY A 111 27.92 19.32 -16.62
N ALA A 112 27.57 20.41 -15.93
CA ALA A 112 27.09 20.39 -14.53
C ALA A 112 25.79 19.59 -14.34
N LEU A 113 24.86 19.65 -15.29
CA LEU A 113 23.62 18.87 -15.21
C LEU A 113 23.88 17.36 -15.38
N ARG A 114 24.84 17.00 -16.24
CA ARG A 114 25.18 15.61 -16.52
C ARG A 114 25.93 14.97 -15.36
N SER A 115 26.85 15.70 -14.73
CA SER A 115 27.55 15.23 -13.53
C SER A 115 26.59 15.11 -12.33
N LEU A 116 25.63 16.03 -12.18
CA LEU A 116 24.58 15.94 -11.16
C LEU A 116 23.68 14.72 -11.39
N TRP A 117 23.22 14.51 -12.63
CA TRP A 117 22.42 13.33 -13.00
C TRP A 117 23.18 12.02 -12.76
N LEU A 118 24.46 11.95 -13.14
CA LEU A 118 25.31 10.78 -12.87
C LEU A 118 25.48 10.54 -11.37
N GLY A 119 25.75 11.58 -10.58
CA GLY A 119 25.85 11.49 -9.13
C GLY A 119 24.56 10.98 -8.48
N MET A 120 23.40 11.44 -8.94
CA MET A 120 22.11 10.93 -8.46
C MET A 120 21.92 9.44 -8.80
N ARG A 121 22.37 8.99 -9.98
CA ARG A 121 22.30 7.56 -10.36
C ARG A 121 23.25 6.69 -9.55
N VAL A 122 24.47 7.17 -9.28
CA VAL A 122 25.43 6.48 -8.39
C VAL A 122 24.84 6.35 -6.99
N PHE A 123 24.26 7.44 -6.46
CA PHE A 123 23.56 7.43 -5.18
C PHE A 123 22.42 6.41 -5.17
N ALA A 124 21.55 6.42 -6.17
CA ALA A 124 20.44 5.46 -6.26
C ALA A 124 20.94 4.01 -6.34
N GLY A 125 22.02 3.75 -7.09
CA GLY A 125 22.67 2.45 -7.13
C GLY A 125 23.17 2.00 -5.76
N ALA A 126 23.85 2.89 -5.04
CA ALA A 126 24.37 2.61 -3.69
C ALA A 126 23.24 2.39 -2.67
N VAL A 127 22.13 3.12 -2.76
CA VAL A 127 20.96 2.91 -1.88
C VAL A 127 20.34 1.52 -2.08
N ILE A 128 20.30 1.05 -3.34
CA ILE A 128 19.71 -0.25 -3.71
C ILE A 128 20.68 -1.41 -3.42
N ASP A 129 21.99 -1.13 -3.33
CA ASP A 129 23.00 -2.16 -3.14
C ASP A 129 22.76 -2.95 -1.84
N ARG A 130 22.63 -4.27 -1.99
CA ARG A 130 22.36 -5.18 -0.87
C ARG A 130 23.57 -5.33 0.05
N SER A 131 24.78 -5.12 -0.48
CA SER A 131 26.04 -5.21 0.26
C SER A 131 26.30 -4.03 1.20
N LEU A 132 25.47 -2.98 1.11
CA LEU A 132 25.64 -1.78 1.92
C LEU A 132 25.58 -2.08 3.42
N LEU A 133 26.49 -1.46 4.18
CA LEU A 133 26.51 -1.51 5.63
C LEU A 133 25.18 -1.01 6.21
N LEU A 134 24.85 -1.51 7.39
CA LEU A 134 23.58 -1.20 8.06
C LEU A 134 23.51 0.28 8.50
N VAL A 135 24.64 0.89 8.83
CA VAL A 135 24.72 2.29 9.31
C VAL A 135 24.22 3.30 8.26
N PRO A 136 24.74 3.34 7.01
CA PRO A 136 24.21 4.24 5.97
C PRO A 136 22.70 4.04 5.71
N ARG A 137 22.21 2.79 5.79
CA ARG A 137 20.77 2.52 5.64
C ARG A 137 19.96 3.11 6.78
N LEU A 138 20.42 2.96 8.03
CA LEU A 138 19.74 3.54 9.18
C LEU A 138 19.67 5.07 9.09
N ILE A 139 20.71 5.72 8.57
CA ILE A 139 20.71 7.18 8.36
C ILE A 139 19.60 7.58 7.38
N LEU A 140 19.47 6.87 6.25
CA LEU A 140 18.40 7.13 5.28
C LEU A 140 17.01 6.86 5.85
N VAL A 141 16.85 5.76 6.58
CA VAL A 141 15.57 5.40 7.22
C VAL A 141 15.20 6.43 8.29
N ALA A 142 16.15 6.87 9.12
CA ALA A 142 15.90 7.89 10.14
C ALA A 142 15.52 9.23 9.51
N GLY A 143 16.22 9.65 8.46
CA GLY A 143 15.89 10.86 7.70
C GLY A 143 14.53 10.78 7.01
N TRP A 144 14.21 9.62 6.44
CA TRP A 144 12.89 9.38 5.84
C TRP A 144 11.77 9.39 6.88
N CYS A 145 11.99 8.78 8.04
CA CYS A 145 11.04 8.82 9.14
C CYS A 145 10.80 10.25 9.62
N TYR A 146 11.84 11.10 9.68
CA TYR A 146 11.67 12.53 9.98
C TYR A 146 10.83 13.22 8.92
N TRP A 147 11.18 13.03 7.64
CA TRP A 147 10.49 13.63 6.49
C TRP A 147 9.01 13.24 6.38
N VAL A 148 8.66 12.00 6.72
CA VAL A 148 7.28 11.50 6.66
C VAL A 148 6.52 11.80 7.95
N LEU A 149 7.21 12.05 9.07
CA LEU A 149 6.54 12.40 10.31
C LEU A 149 5.87 13.76 10.10
N PRO A 150 4.56 13.87 10.41
CA PRO A 150 3.90 15.16 10.45
C PRO A 150 4.30 15.89 11.74
N SER A 151 5.58 16.23 11.91
CA SER A 151 6.06 17.12 12.98
C SER A 151 5.48 18.53 12.84
N ASP A 152 4.98 18.87 11.66
CA ASP A 152 4.50 20.20 11.28
C ASP A 152 3.04 20.50 11.64
N LEU A 153 2.36 19.57 12.30
CA LEU A 153 0.97 19.76 12.76
C LEU A 153 0.84 20.75 13.94
N PHE A 154 1.94 21.38 14.39
CA PHE A 154 1.97 22.26 15.58
C PHE A 154 2.43 23.70 15.34
N ALA A 155 2.85 24.09 14.12
CA ALA A 155 3.37 25.45 13.87
C ALA A 155 2.65 26.13 12.69
N GLU A 156 1.39 26.52 12.89
CA GLU A 156 0.56 27.22 11.88
C GLU A 156 1.17 28.55 11.40
N GLU A 157 2.16 29.11 12.09
CA GLU A 157 2.73 30.44 11.79
C GLU A 157 4.01 30.41 10.93
N ALA A 158 4.64 29.24 10.72
CA ALA A 158 5.96 29.14 10.10
C ALA A 158 6.09 28.03 9.03
N MET A 159 5.01 27.74 8.32
CA MET A 159 4.92 26.68 7.30
C MET A 159 6.06 26.73 6.25
N LEU A 160 6.53 27.92 5.87
CA LEU A 160 7.62 28.07 4.90
C LEU A 160 9.00 27.74 5.49
N LEU A 161 9.23 28.00 6.78
CA LEU A 161 10.47 27.62 7.47
C LEU A 161 10.56 26.12 7.67
N ALA A 162 9.44 25.46 7.97
CA ALA A 162 9.39 24.02 8.16
C ALA A 162 9.72 23.25 6.87
N TYR A 163 9.16 23.66 5.72
CA TYR A 163 9.56 23.07 4.43
C TYR A 163 11.04 23.24 4.12
N VAL A 164 11.64 24.38 4.49
CA VAL A 164 13.08 24.60 4.29
C VAL A 164 13.90 23.69 5.20
N ASP A 165 13.47 23.49 6.46
CA ASP A 165 14.10 22.56 7.39
C ASP A 165 14.07 21.12 6.87
N ASP A 166 12.92 20.64 6.39
CA ASP A 166 12.77 19.30 5.83
C ASP A 166 13.72 19.06 4.64
N VAL A 167 13.83 20.04 3.74
CA VAL A 167 14.75 19.97 2.60
C VAL A 167 16.20 19.96 3.08
N LEU A 168 16.55 20.77 4.08
CA LEU A 168 17.89 20.77 4.67
C LEU A 168 18.21 19.43 5.33
N VAL A 169 17.26 18.82 6.03
CA VAL A 169 17.41 17.49 6.62
C VAL A 169 17.61 16.44 5.53
N ALA A 170 16.80 16.43 4.47
CA ALA A 170 16.95 15.49 3.36
C ALA A 170 18.32 15.64 2.67
N VAL A 171 18.76 16.88 2.43
CA VAL A 171 20.10 17.17 1.89
C VAL A 171 21.19 16.69 2.86
N GLY A 172 21.09 17.01 4.15
CA GLY A 172 22.03 16.61 5.19
C GLY A 172 22.16 15.09 5.31
N VAL A 173 21.03 14.38 5.25
CA VAL A 173 20.96 12.91 5.24
C VAL A 173 21.64 12.33 4.01
N GLY A 174 21.43 12.91 2.82
CA GLY A 174 22.12 12.50 1.60
C GLY A 174 23.65 12.65 1.72
N LYS A 175 24.12 13.72 2.36
CA LYS A 175 25.55 13.96 2.61
C LYS A 175 26.13 13.00 3.65
N LEU A 176 25.46 12.85 4.79
CA LEU A 176 25.82 11.88 5.83
C LEU A 176 25.89 10.46 5.27
N PHE A 177 24.94 10.09 4.40
CA PHE A 177 24.98 8.82 3.70
C PHE A 177 26.29 8.64 2.92
N LEU A 178 26.73 9.62 2.14
CA LEU A 178 28.00 9.54 1.41
C LEU A 178 29.23 9.44 2.34
N VAL A 179 29.20 10.11 3.49
CA VAL A 179 30.30 10.05 4.48
C VAL A 179 30.45 8.66 5.07
N PHE A 180 29.33 7.99 5.37
CA PHE A 180 29.34 6.65 5.97
C PHE A 180 29.33 5.52 4.93
N CYS A 181 29.04 5.82 3.67
CA CYS A 181 29.05 4.84 2.59
C CYS A 181 30.49 4.42 2.27
N PRO A 182 30.80 3.10 2.22
CA PRO A 182 32.10 2.63 1.79
C PRO A 182 32.41 3.14 0.38
N GLN A 183 33.60 3.75 0.20
CA GLN A 183 34.02 4.27 -1.12
C GLN A 183 34.01 3.20 -2.21
N ALA A 184 34.39 1.96 -1.87
CA ALA A 184 34.36 0.83 -2.79
C ALA A 184 32.97 0.59 -3.43
N VAL A 185 31.88 0.80 -2.68
CA VAL A 185 30.51 0.66 -3.21
C VAL A 185 30.21 1.81 -4.17
N LEU A 186 30.58 3.05 -3.82
CA LEU A 186 30.36 4.21 -4.69
C LEU A 186 31.16 4.13 -6.00
N GLU A 187 32.41 3.69 -5.92
CA GLU A 187 33.30 3.45 -7.06
C GLU A 187 32.75 2.36 -7.97
N GLU A 188 32.32 1.22 -7.40
CA GLU A 188 31.73 0.13 -8.18
C GLU A 188 30.48 0.60 -8.92
N GLN A 189 29.59 1.34 -8.25
CA GLN A 189 28.37 1.86 -8.87
C GLN A 189 28.67 2.91 -9.96
N ALA A 190 29.68 3.76 -9.75
CA ALA A 190 30.15 4.70 -10.77
C ALA A 190 30.75 3.99 -11.99
N GLU A 191 31.60 2.99 -11.78
CA GLU A 191 32.20 2.20 -12.85
C GLU A 191 31.14 1.45 -13.67
N GLN A 192 30.15 0.84 -13.01
CA GLN A 192 29.02 0.18 -13.70
C GLN A 192 28.24 1.16 -14.60
N LEU A 193 28.04 2.41 -14.14
CA LEU A 193 27.33 3.43 -14.91
C LEU A 193 28.16 4.01 -16.06
N LEU A 194 29.47 4.13 -15.90
CA LEU A 194 30.38 4.67 -16.92
C LEU A 194 30.73 3.63 -18.00
N THR A 195 30.92 2.37 -17.60
CA THR A 195 31.30 1.27 -18.51
C THR A 195 30.10 0.53 -19.10
N GLY A 196 28.90 0.71 -18.52
CA GLY A 196 27.69 0.01 -18.94
C GLY A 196 27.68 -1.50 -18.61
N ARG A 197 28.70 -2.03 -17.91
CA ARG A 197 28.71 -3.41 -17.43
C ARG A 197 27.82 -3.54 -16.21
N ARG A 198 26.62 -4.09 -16.38
CA ARG A 198 25.85 -4.59 -15.24
C ARG A 198 26.50 -5.87 -14.71
N LYS A 199 26.68 -5.94 -13.40
CA LYS A 199 26.98 -7.17 -12.69
C LYS A 199 25.81 -8.14 -12.93
N THR A 200 26.01 -9.14 -13.78
CA THR A 200 25.16 -10.33 -13.80
C THR A 200 25.51 -11.12 -12.55
N ALA A 201 24.70 -10.90 -11.50
CA ALA A 201 24.63 -11.82 -10.37
C ALA A 201 24.02 -13.14 -10.82
#